data_AF-A0A7J7MZM0-F1
#
_entry.id   AF-A0A7J7MZM0-F1
#
_cell.length_a   1.000
_cell.length_b   1.000
_cell.length_c   1.000
_cell.angle_alpha   90.00
_cell.angle_beta   90.00
_cell.angle_gamma   90.00
#
_symmetry.space_group_name_H-M   'P 1'
#
loop_
_entity.id
_entity.type
_entity.pdbx_description
1 polymer ?
#
loop_
_entity_poly.entity_id
_entity_poly.type
_entity_poly.pdbx_seq_one_letter_code
_entity_poly.pdbx_strand_id
1 'polypeptide(L)'
;MPCALVEKAVFGLLRICQCLLLYKENLADELLRSLHFVLKLNDRVAHTYCEHITQEVTWLVKANATHIRSQMGWHTIINLLSITARHPDVSETGFDALIFIMSQEVHLSPANYILCADASRQFAEFRHGQAERSLHALDLMAGSISCLSRWSHETKGEETAEKVSRDIGEMWLRLVQGLKKVCLDMREEVRNHTLTSLQRCLKGVIDGVNLDLPQAAWLQCFDMVVFTLLDDLLEISQNHFTKDYRNIEGTLVLAMKLLSKVFLQLLHDLSQLTTFCKLWLGVFTSMEKYMKAKIKGKRSEKLQDLVP
;
A
#
# COMPACT_ATOMS: atom_id res chain seq x y z
N MET A 1 -21.50 25.02 12.26
CA MET A 1 -22.67 24.77 11.38
C MET A 1 -22.23 24.98 9.94
N PRO A 2 -22.78 24.22 8.96
CA PRO A 2 -22.58 24.54 7.55
C PRO A 2 -23.12 25.94 7.31
N CYS A 3 -22.29 26.84 6.77
CA CYS A 3 -22.72 28.17 6.37
C CYS A 3 -22.30 28.44 4.93
N ALA A 4 -23.07 29.27 4.23
CA ALA A 4 -22.84 29.60 2.82
C ALA A 4 -21.44 30.22 2.55
N LEU A 5 -20.81 30.81 3.57
CA LEU A 5 -19.44 31.32 3.48
C LEU A 5 -18.41 30.19 3.39
N VAL A 6 -18.57 29.12 4.19
CA VAL A 6 -17.66 27.97 4.15
C VAL A 6 -17.81 27.22 2.84
N GLU A 7 -19.04 27.04 2.36
CA GLU A 7 -19.35 26.46 1.06
C GLU A 7 -18.66 27.23 -0.08
N LYS A 8 -18.89 28.55 -0.15
CA LYS A 8 -18.26 29.40 -1.17
C LYS A 8 -16.73 29.44 -1.08
N ALA A 9 -16.17 29.37 0.13
CA ALA A 9 -14.73 29.34 0.31
C ALA A 9 -14.12 28.02 -0.18
N VAL A 10 -14.69 26.88 0.23
CA VAL A 10 -14.18 25.54 -0.13
C VAL A 10 -14.32 25.29 -1.64
N PHE A 11 -15.51 25.52 -2.20
CA PHE A 11 -15.76 25.26 -3.62
C PHE A 11 -15.18 26.35 -4.52
N GLY A 12 -15.11 27.59 -4.03
CA GLY A 12 -14.35 28.65 -4.68
C GLY A 12 -12.87 28.28 -4.82
N LEU A 13 -12.23 27.80 -3.74
CA LEU A 13 -10.84 27.37 -3.77
C LEU A 13 -10.63 26.17 -4.70
N LEU A 14 -11.50 25.16 -4.67
CA LEU A 14 -11.41 24.00 -5.56
C LEU A 14 -11.53 24.40 -7.03
N ARG A 15 -12.48 25.28 -7.37
CA ARG A 15 -12.66 25.78 -8.74
C ARG A 15 -11.50 26.68 -9.19
N ILE A 16 -10.95 27.49 -8.29
CA ILE A 16 -9.73 28.28 -8.57
C ILE A 16 -8.55 27.33 -8.85
N CYS A 17 -8.39 26.26 -8.06
CA CYS A 17 -7.37 25.25 -8.33
C CYS A 17 -7.57 24.60 -9.70
N GLN A 18 -8.80 24.19 -10.04
CA GLN A 18 -9.13 23.60 -11.34
C GLN A 18 -8.77 24.52 -12.51
N CYS A 19 -9.11 25.81 -12.42
CA CYS A 19 -8.86 26.75 -13.51
C CYS A 19 -7.39 27.16 -13.59
N LEU A 20 -6.71 27.41 -12.47
CA LEU A 20 -5.38 28.04 -12.49
C LEU A 20 -4.21 27.06 -12.60
N LEU A 21 -4.40 25.77 -12.27
CA LEU A 21 -3.36 24.75 -12.43
C LEU A 21 -2.89 24.61 -13.88
N LEU A 22 -3.78 24.85 -14.84
CA LEU A 22 -3.50 24.78 -16.27
C LEU A 22 -2.66 25.97 -16.79
N TYR A 23 -2.71 27.13 -16.12
CA TYR A 23 -2.15 28.37 -16.66
C TYR A 23 -0.99 28.95 -15.84
N LYS A 24 -0.81 28.57 -14.56
CA LYS A 24 0.22 29.14 -13.69
C LYS A 24 0.91 28.08 -12.82
N GLU A 25 1.93 27.40 -13.37
CA GLU A 25 2.76 26.42 -12.65
C GLU A 25 3.36 27.01 -11.36
N ASN A 26 3.72 28.29 -11.34
CA ASN A 26 4.32 28.96 -10.17
C ASN A 26 3.37 29.15 -8.97
N LEU A 27 2.04 29.13 -9.19
CA LEU A 27 1.04 29.28 -8.14
C LEU A 27 0.35 27.96 -7.77
N ALA A 28 0.60 26.90 -8.56
CA ALA A 28 -0.01 25.58 -8.37
C ALA A 28 0.18 25.07 -6.93
N ASP A 29 1.39 25.19 -6.39
CA ASP A 29 1.73 24.67 -5.07
C ASP A 29 1.09 25.46 -3.93
N GLU A 30 1.00 26.78 -4.05
CA GLU A 30 0.32 27.62 -3.06
C GLU A 30 -1.19 27.37 -3.06
N LEU A 31 -1.78 27.22 -4.25
CA LEU A 31 -3.19 26.89 -4.42
C LEU A 31 -3.51 25.51 -3.84
N LEU A 32 -2.71 24.49 -4.16
CA LEU A 32 -2.91 23.15 -3.60
C LEU A 32 -2.66 23.11 -2.10
N ARG A 33 -1.69 23.89 -1.58
CA ARG A 33 -1.50 24.06 -0.14
C ARG A 33 -2.72 24.69 0.53
N SER A 34 -3.43 25.60 -0.14
CA SER A 34 -4.67 26.19 0.40
C SER A 34 -5.80 25.16 0.54
N LEU A 35 -5.83 24.10 -0.27
CA LEU A 35 -6.78 22.99 -0.11
C LEU A 35 -6.58 22.22 1.21
N HIS A 36 -5.43 22.36 1.86
CA HIS A 36 -5.21 21.81 3.19
C HIS A 36 -6.19 22.39 4.24
N PHE A 37 -6.76 23.57 4.00
CA PHE A 37 -7.82 24.11 4.87
C PHE A 37 -9.10 23.28 4.80
N VAL A 38 -9.37 22.59 3.68
CA VAL A 38 -10.52 21.68 3.54
C VAL A 38 -10.36 20.46 4.46
N LEU A 39 -9.12 19.98 4.65
CA LEU A 39 -8.80 18.91 5.60
C LEU A 39 -8.99 19.30 7.06
N LYS A 40 -9.05 20.61 7.37
CA LYS A 40 -9.24 21.16 8.72
C LYS A 40 -10.68 21.54 9.04
N LEU A 41 -11.62 21.24 8.14
CA LEU A 41 -13.04 21.43 8.42
C LEU A 41 -13.47 20.55 9.60
N ASN A 42 -14.43 21.03 10.39
CA ASN A 42 -14.99 20.21 11.47
C ASN A 42 -15.77 19.02 10.87
N ASP A 43 -15.84 17.91 11.62
CA ASP A 43 -16.44 16.66 11.15
C ASP A 43 -17.86 16.82 10.62
N ARG A 44 -18.67 17.67 11.27
CA ARG A 44 -20.07 17.91 10.85
C ARG A 44 -20.17 18.60 9.50
N VAL A 45 -19.32 19.59 9.25
CA VAL A 45 -19.28 20.34 7.99
C VAL A 45 -18.63 19.50 6.89
N ALA A 46 -17.55 18.80 7.22
CA ALA A 46 -16.89 17.87 6.30
C ALA A 46 -17.85 16.77 5.83
N HIS A 47 -18.66 16.20 6.74
CA HIS A 47 -19.67 15.20 6.38
C HIS A 47 -20.77 15.77 5.49
N THR A 48 -21.28 16.98 5.80
CA THR A 48 -22.35 17.63 5.01
C THR A 48 -21.92 17.89 3.57
N TYR A 49 -20.66 18.29 3.37
CA TYR A 49 -20.13 18.64 2.04
C TYR A 49 -19.29 17.53 1.40
N CYS A 50 -19.24 16.33 2.00
CA CYS A 50 -18.33 15.27 1.61
C CYS A 50 -18.51 14.84 0.14
N GLU A 51 -19.76 14.72 -0.30
CA GLU A 51 -20.11 14.34 -1.67
C GLU A 51 -19.62 15.36 -2.69
N HIS A 52 -19.94 16.63 -2.48
CA HIS A 52 -19.55 17.68 -3.39
C HIS A 52 -18.03 17.91 -3.39
N ILE A 53 -17.37 17.85 -2.22
CA ILE A 53 -15.90 17.91 -2.13
C ILE A 53 -15.27 16.74 -2.90
N THR A 54 -15.81 15.53 -2.76
CA THR A 54 -15.28 14.34 -3.44
C THR A 54 -15.41 14.45 -4.96
N GLN A 55 -16.56 14.93 -5.45
CA GLN A 55 -16.77 15.18 -6.86
C GLN A 55 -15.74 16.21 -7.36
N GLU A 56 -15.68 17.39 -6.75
CA GLU A 56 -14.77 18.46 -7.17
C GLU A 56 -13.29 18.06 -7.16
N VAL A 57 -12.86 17.26 -6.16
CA VAL A 57 -11.51 16.71 -6.10
C VAL A 57 -11.28 15.66 -7.20
N THR A 58 -12.27 14.80 -7.47
CA THR A 58 -12.19 13.81 -8.56
C THR A 58 -12.07 14.49 -9.92
N TRP A 59 -12.86 15.56 -10.16
CA TRP A 59 -12.77 16.38 -11.34
C TRP A 59 -11.42 17.09 -11.45
N LEU A 60 -10.91 17.66 -10.35
CA LEU A 60 -9.59 18.28 -10.28
C LEU A 60 -8.49 17.30 -10.72
N VAL A 61 -8.51 16.07 -10.19
CA VAL A 61 -7.56 15.02 -10.53
C VAL A 61 -7.67 14.64 -12.02
N LYS A 62 -8.88 14.32 -12.49
CA LYS A 62 -9.09 13.88 -13.89
C LYS A 62 -8.68 14.94 -14.91
N ALA A 63 -8.88 16.22 -14.60
CA ALA A 63 -8.53 17.32 -15.49
C ALA A 63 -7.06 17.77 -15.40
N ASN A 64 -6.41 17.65 -14.22
CA ASN A 64 -5.13 18.30 -13.95
C ASN A 64 -4.01 17.39 -13.43
N ALA A 65 -4.19 16.06 -13.41
CA ALA A 65 -3.19 15.12 -12.88
C ALA A 65 -1.77 15.33 -13.46
N THR A 66 -1.67 15.67 -14.75
CA THR A 66 -0.39 15.94 -15.44
C THR A 66 0.31 17.22 -14.99
N HIS A 67 -0.42 18.15 -14.38
CA HIS A 67 0.09 19.45 -13.95
C HIS A 67 0.50 19.49 -12.48
N ILE A 68 0.15 18.47 -11.70
CA ILE A 68 0.52 18.37 -10.29
C ILE A 68 1.91 17.75 -10.20
N ARG A 69 2.94 18.59 -10.03
CA ARG A 69 4.33 18.13 -9.89
C ARG A 69 4.82 18.06 -8.44
N SER A 70 4.20 18.81 -7.52
CA SER A 70 4.67 18.88 -6.14
C SER A 70 4.16 17.75 -5.26
N GLN A 71 5.04 17.25 -4.40
CA GLN A 71 4.71 16.27 -3.37
C GLN A 71 3.63 16.79 -2.41
N MET A 72 3.67 18.07 -2.05
CA MET A 72 2.68 18.70 -1.16
C MET A 72 1.29 18.78 -1.80
N GLY A 73 1.23 19.05 -3.10
CA GLY A 73 -0.02 19.05 -3.86
C GLY A 73 -0.66 17.67 -3.89
N TRP A 74 0.13 16.65 -4.24
CA TRP A 74 -0.30 15.26 -4.20
C TRP A 74 -0.72 14.80 -2.81
N HIS A 75 0.02 15.19 -1.77
CA HIS A 75 -0.33 14.87 -0.38
C HIS A 75 -1.73 15.39 -0.02
N THR A 76 -2.04 16.63 -0.39
CA THR A 76 -3.34 17.24 -0.08
C THR A 76 -4.48 16.54 -0.83
N ILE A 77 -4.30 16.30 -2.12
CA ILE A 77 -5.30 15.64 -2.98
C ILE A 77 -5.54 14.19 -2.51
N ILE A 78 -4.47 13.43 -2.31
CA ILE A 78 -4.58 12.01 -1.94
C ILE A 78 -5.13 11.85 -0.52
N ASN A 79 -4.83 12.77 0.40
CA ASN A 79 -5.47 12.78 1.72
C ASN A 79 -6.97 13.04 1.63
N LEU A 80 -7.39 14.00 0.79
CA LEU A 80 -8.82 14.27 0.55
C LEU A 80 -9.51 13.03 -0.02
N LEU A 81 -8.89 12.34 -0.99
CA LEU A 81 -9.39 11.08 -1.53
C LEU A 81 -9.42 9.97 -0.46
N SER A 82 -8.41 9.86 0.39
CA SER A 82 -8.33 8.82 1.43
C SER A 82 -9.43 8.96 2.48
N ILE A 83 -9.87 10.19 2.78
CA ILE A 83 -11.00 10.43 3.70
C ILE A 83 -12.29 9.81 3.14
N THR A 84 -12.49 9.84 1.82
CA THR A 84 -13.68 9.27 1.16
C THR A 84 -13.81 7.77 1.39
N ALA A 85 -12.69 7.05 1.62
CA ALA A 85 -12.70 5.61 1.86
C ALA A 85 -13.52 5.22 3.11
N ARG A 86 -13.71 6.17 4.05
CA ARG A 86 -14.50 6.00 5.29
C ARG A 86 -15.99 6.25 5.11
N HIS A 87 -16.40 6.90 4.02
CA HIS A 87 -17.77 7.36 3.79
C HIS A 87 -18.41 6.56 2.65
N PRO A 88 -19.38 5.67 2.94
CA PRO A 88 -19.95 4.75 1.94
C PRO A 88 -20.41 5.47 0.67
N ASP A 89 -21.15 6.57 0.84
CA ASP A 89 -21.83 7.30 -0.25
C ASP A 89 -20.87 7.92 -1.28
N VAL A 90 -19.64 8.23 -0.87
CA VAL A 90 -18.65 8.91 -1.72
C VAL A 90 -17.45 8.06 -2.05
N SER A 91 -17.36 6.88 -1.43
CA SER A 91 -16.16 6.05 -1.51
C SER A 91 -15.93 5.47 -2.90
N GLU A 92 -16.98 5.22 -3.68
CA GLU A 92 -16.84 4.77 -5.07
C GLU A 92 -16.23 5.87 -5.93
N THR A 93 -16.79 7.09 -5.88
CA THR A 93 -16.28 8.25 -6.62
C THR A 93 -14.82 8.57 -6.26
N GLY A 94 -14.47 8.52 -4.97
CA GLY A 94 -13.10 8.74 -4.53
C GLY A 94 -12.15 7.61 -4.95
N PHE A 95 -12.64 6.37 -5.00
CA PHE A 95 -11.86 5.24 -5.49
C PHE A 95 -11.65 5.29 -7.01
N ASP A 96 -12.63 5.74 -7.79
CA ASP A 96 -12.50 5.96 -9.23
C ASP A 96 -11.41 6.99 -9.56
N ALA A 97 -11.30 8.03 -8.73
CA ALA A 97 -10.20 9.01 -8.85
C ALA A 97 -8.84 8.35 -8.59
N LEU A 98 -8.76 7.46 -7.60
CA LEU A 98 -7.53 6.72 -7.30
C LEU A 98 -7.17 5.72 -8.40
N ILE A 99 -8.15 4.98 -8.93
CA ILE A 99 -7.99 4.11 -10.10
C ILE A 99 -7.43 4.94 -11.26
N PHE A 100 -7.98 6.12 -11.55
CA PHE A 100 -7.49 6.98 -12.62
C PHE A 100 -6.00 7.34 -12.44
N ILE A 101 -5.56 7.66 -11.22
CA ILE A 101 -4.15 7.98 -10.94
C ILE A 101 -3.25 6.75 -11.12
N MET A 102 -3.67 5.58 -10.64
CA MET A 102 -2.80 4.40 -10.53
C MET A 102 -2.81 3.51 -11.78
N SER A 103 -3.93 3.42 -12.50
CA SER A 103 -4.12 2.44 -13.58
C SER A 103 -3.36 2.74 -14.88
N GLN A 104 -3.05 4.00 -15.16
CA GLN A 104 -2.41 4.39 -16.43
C GLN A 104 -0.89 4.47 -16.35
N GLU A 105 -0.27 4.31 -15.17
CA GLU A 105 1.17 4.51 -14.89
C GLU A 105 1.74 5.91 -15.27
N VAL A 106 1.02 6.73 -16.04
CA VAL A 106 1.42 8.08 -16.48
C VAL A 106 1.30 9.11 -15.36
N HIS A 107 0.37 8.90 -14.42
CA HIS A 107 0.14 9.84 -13.32
C HIS A 107 0.89 9.45 -12.04
N LEU A 108 1.54 8.29 -12.01
CA LEU A 108 2.41 7.90 -10.91
C LEU A 108 3.81 8.50 -11.11
N SER A 109 4.33 9.09 -10.05
CA SER A 109 5.67 9.65 -9.95
C SER A 109 6.27 9.35 -8.58
N PRO A 110 7.59 9.44 -8.39
CA PRO A 110 8.19 9.28 -7.07
C PRO A 110 7.58 10.18 -5.98
N ALA A 111 7.05 11.36 -6.38
CA ALA A 111 6.43 12.31 -5.45
C ALA A 111 5.07 11.85 -4.89
N ASN A 112 4.34 11.00 -5.61
CA ASN A 112 2.99 10.57 -5.19
C ASN A 112 2.87 9.07 -4.94
N TYR A 113 3.87 8.28 -5.30
CA TYR A 113 3.85 6.83 -5.24
C TYR A 113 3.42 6.27 -3.87
N ILE A 114 4.10 6.71 -2.80
CA ILE A 114 3.82 6.23 -1.43
C ILE A 114 2.43 6.67 -0.97
N LEU A 115 2.04 7.90 -1.31
CA LEU A 115 0.73 8.44 -0.97
C LEU A 115 -0.38 7.63 -1.64
N CYS A 116 -0.23 7.31 -2.93
CA CYS A 116 -1.18 6.48 -3.68
C CYS A 116 -1.24 5.05 -3.12
N ALA A 117 -0.10 4.45 -2.80
CA ALA A 117 -0.05 3.12 -2.19
C ALA A 117 -0.75 3.10 -0.81
N ASP A 118 -0.54 4.11 0.04
CA ASP A 118 -1.22 4.24 1.33
C ASP A 118 -2.71 4.54 1.21
N ALA A 119 -3.12 5.32 0.20
CA ALA A 119 -4.54 5.53 -0.09
C ALA A 119 -5.21 4.23 -0.54
N SER A 120 -4.58 3.49 -1.47
CA SER A 120 -5.09 2.20 -1.93
C SER A 120 -5.22 1.21 -0.78
N ARG A 121 -4.22 1.16 0.11
CA ARG A 121 -4.29 0.39 1.36
C ARG A 121 -5.51 0.76 2.21
N GLN A 122 -5.79 2.06 2.39
CA GLN A 122 -6.96 2.51 3.15
C GLN A 122 -8.27 2.05 2.50
N PHE A 123 -8.42 2.17 1.17
CA PHE A 123 -9.59 1.65 0.46
C PHE A 123 -9.74 0.13 0.59
N ALA A 124 -8.62 -0.60 0.67
CA ALA A 124 -8.61 -2.02 0.95
C ALA A 124 -9.08 -2.34 2.38
N GLU A 125 -8.61 -1.62 3.39
CA GLU A 125 -8.90 -1.84 4.83
C GLU A 125 -10.34 -1.47 5.23
N PHE A 126 -10.94 -0.44 4.64
CA PHE A 126 -12.28 0.00 5.03
C PHE A 126 -13.38 -0.95 4.54
N ARG A 127 -14.15 -1.49 5.49
CA ARG A 127 -15.16 -2.55 5.28
C ARG A 127 -16.47 -2.12 4.63
N HIS A 128 -16.67 -0.81 4.47
CA HIS A 128 -17.90 -0.29 3.86
C HIS A 128 -17.91 -0.46 2.33
N GLY A 129 -16.76 -0.79 1.72
CA GLY A 129 -16.73 -1.23 0.32
C GLY A 129 -17.06 -2.71 0.19
N GLN A 130 -17.62 -3.09 -0.96
CA GLN A 130 -17.71 -4.51 -1.34
C GLN A 130 -16.30 -5.13 -1.35
N ALA A 131 -16.21 -6.44 -1.10
CA ALA A 131 -14.94 -7.16 -1.14
C ALA A 131 -14.17 -6.93 -2.44
N GLU A 132 -14.90 -6.84 -3.56
CA GLU A 132 -14.35 -6.52 -4.88
C GLU A 132 -13.54 -5.22 -4.91
N ARG A 133 -14.01 -4.16 -4.26
CA ARG A 133 -13.27 -2.89 -4.16
C ARG A 133 -11.96 -3.09 -3.41
N SER A 134 -11.99 -3.84 -2.30
CA SER A 134 -10.78 -4.12 -1.53
C SER A 134 -9.77 -4.94 -2.34
N LEU A 135 -10.23 -5.92 -3.11
CA LEU A 135 -9.38 -6.72 -4.00
C LEU A 135 -8.78 -5.86 -5.11
N HIS A 136 -9.58 -5.00 -5.75
CA HIS A 136 -9.10 -4.09 -6.79
C HIS A 136 -8.07 -3.09 -6.22
N ALA A 137 -8.32 -2.52 -5.03
CA ALA A 137 -7.36 -1.64 -4.38
C ALA A 137 -6.03 -2.36 -4.08
N LEU A 138 -6.08 -3.63 -3.67
CA LEU A 138 -4.89 -4.45 -3.48
C LEU A 138 -4.15 -4.74 -4.80
N ASP A 139 -4.87 -4.94 -5.89
CA ASP A 139 -4.28 -5.16 -7.21
C ASP A 139 -3.62 -3.89 -7.76
N LEU A 140 -4.22 -2.71 -7.57
CA LEU A 140 -3.58 -1.42 -7.89
C LEU A 140 -2.31 -1.21 -7.07
N MET A 141 -2.39 -1.51 -5.77
CA MET A 141 -1.27 -1.36 -4.86
C MET A 141 -0.12 -2.31 -5.22
N ALA A 142 -0.40 -3.60 -5.41
CA ALA A 142 0.62 -4.58 -5.77
C ALA A 142 1.15 -4.38 -7.20
N GLY A 143 0.28 -3.97 -8.12
CA GLY A 143 0.60 -3.69 -9.52
C GLY A 143 1.54 -2.50 -9.71
N SER A 144 1.48 -1.50 -8.83
CA SER A 144 2.35 -0.31 -8.93
C SER A 144 3.85 -0.61 -8.81
N ILE A 145 4.24 -1.84 -8.42
CA ILE A 145 5.63 -2.31 -8.48
C ILE A 145 6.23 -2.21 -9.89
N SER A 146 5.43 -2.28 -10.95
CA SER A 146 5.88 -2.05 -12.33
C SER A 146 6.53 -0.66 -12.50
N CYS A 147 5.98 0.36 -11.85
CA CYS A 147 6.53 1.71 -11.88
C CYS A 147 7.91 1.78 -11.23
N LEU A 148 8.09 1.12 -10.08
CA LEU A 148 9.39 1.07 -9.39
C LEU A 148 10.46 0.39 -10.25
N SER A 149 10.07 -0.67 -10.97
CA SER A 149 10.97 -1.32 -11.92
C SER A 149 11.38 -0.41 -13.06
N ARG A 150 10.39 0.23 -13.67
CA ARG A 150 10.61 1.13 -14.79
C ARG A 150 11.54 2.28 -14.39
N TRP A 151 11.28 2.93 -13.25
CA TRP A 151 12.15 3.99 -12.72
C TRP A 151 13.56 3.47 -12.41
N SER A 152 13.70 2.25 -11.89
CA SER A 152 15.01 1.65 -11.63
C SER A 152 15.82 1.45 -12.92
N HIS A 153 15.14 1.10 -14.03
CA HIS A 153 15.75 0.93 -15.34
C HIS A 153 16.12 2.25 -16.02
N GLU A 154 15.24 3.25 -15.95
CA GLU A 154 15.45 4.58 -16.54
C GLU A 154 16.70 5.28 -15.96
N THR A 155 17.07 4.97 -14.71
CA THR A 155 18.20 5.63 -14.02
C THR A 155 19.57 4.95 -14.19
N LYS A 156 19.66 3.84 -14.94
CA LYS A 156 20.93 3.14 -15.16
C LYS A 156 21.84 3.95 -16.10
N GLY A 157 22.70 4.81 -15.54
CA GLY A 157 23.68 5.61 -16.29
C GLY A 157 23.90 7.04 -15.80
N GLU A 158 23.16 7.50 -14.79
CA GLU A 158 23.27 8.85 -14.25
C GLU A 158 24.18 8.90 -13.01
N GLU A 159 24.87 10.02 -12.77
CA GLU A 159 25.68 10.26 -11.55
C GLU A 159 24.85 10.14 -10.25
N THR A 160 23.52 10.31 -10.34
CA THR A 160 22.56 10.19 -9.24
C THR A 160 21.99 8.78 -9.03
N ALA A 161 22.43 7.77 -9.80
CA ALA A 161 21.85 6.43 -9.80
C ALA A 161 21.81 5.76 -8.42
N GLU A 162 22.84 5.94 -7.59
CA GLU A 162 22.89 5.34 -6.24
C GLU A 162 21.83 5.91 -5.29
N LYS A 163 21.56 7.22 -5.38
CA LYS A 163 20.51 7.86 -4.57
C LYS A 163 19.14 7.36 -5.02
N VAL A 164 18.91 7.33 -6.34
CA VAL A 164 17.63 6.88 -6.90
C VAL A 164 17.36 5.40 -6.58
N SER A 165 18.37 4.53 -6.67
CA SER A 165 18.24 3.12 -6.26
C SER A 165 17.85 2.97 -4.77
N ARG A 166 18.44 3.78 -3.87
CA ARG A 166 18.04 3.80 -2.46
C ARG A 166 16.62 4.29 -2.25
N ASP A 167 16.23 5.38 -2.91
CA ASP A 167 14.88 5.93 -2.81
C ASP A 167 13.83 4.92 -3.34
N ILE A 168 14.13 4.24 -4.44
CA ILE A 168 13.29 3.15 -4.98
C ILE A 168 13.20 1.97 -4.01
N GLY A 169 14.33 1.58 -3.38
CA GLY A 169 14.34 0.55 -2.36
C GLY A 169 13.49 0.89 -1.13
N GLU A 170 13.52 2.15 -0.68
CA GLU A 170 12.64 2.62 0.39
C GLU A 170 11.17 2.59 -0.06
N MET A 171 10.86 3.05 -1.28
CA MET A 171 9.50 3.02 -1.81
C MET A 171 8.94 1.59 -1.91
N TRP A 172 9.77 0.64 -2.36
CA TRP A 172 9.43 -0.78 -2.37
C TRP A 172 9.17 -1.30 -0.97
N LEU A 173 10.05 -1.00 0.01
CA LEU A 173 9.88 -1.46 1.38
C LEU A 173 8.57 -0.94 1.99
N ARG A 174 8.22 0.33 1.75
CA ARG A 174 6.95 0.91 2.18
C ARG A 174 5.75 0.24 1.54
N LEU A 175 5.83 -0.11 0.25
CA LEU A 175 4.79 -0.88 -0.44
C LEU A 175 4.54 -2.22 0.25
N VAL A 176 5.59 -3.02 0.45
CA VAL A 176 5.44 -4.36 1.06
C VAL A 176 5.03 -4.29 2.53
N GLN A 177 5.46 -3.26 3.27
CA GLN A 177 4.96 -2.99 4.63
C GLN A 177 3.47 -2.63 4.63
N GLY A 178 3.01 -1.88 3.64
CA GLY A 178 1.60 -1.55 3.48
C GLY A 178 0.76 -2.81 3.20
N LEU A 179 1.20 -3.68 2.28
CA LEU A 179 0.55 -4.97 2.03
C LEU A 179 0.57 -5.86 3.28
N LYS A 180 1.66 -5.88 4.05
CA LYS A 180 1.75 -6.64 5.30
C LYS A 180 0.64 -6.29 6.29
N LYS A 181 0.23 -5.03 6.38
CA LYS A 181 -0.87 -4.60 7.27
C LYS A 181 -2.20 -5.22 6.87
N VAL A 182 -2.50 -5.29 5.56
CA VAL A 182 -3.76 -5.86 5.06
C VAL A 182 -3.76 -7.40 5.09
N CYS A 183 -2.57 -8.03 5.17
CA CYS A 183 -2.46 -9.47 5.45
C CYS A 183 -2.98 -9.87 6.85
N LEU A 184 -3.37 -8.92 7.69
CA LEU A 184 -4.01 -9.16 8.99
C LEU A 184 -5.52 -8.85 8.96
N ASP A 185 -6.13 -8.61 7.78
CA ASP A 185 -7.56 -8.32 7.67
C ASP A 185 -8.41 -9.51 8.15
N MET A 186 -9.56 -9.21 8.75
CA MET A 186 -10.49 -10.23 9.27
C MET A 186 -11.15 -11.01 8.13
N ARG A 187 -11.37 -10.38 6.98
CA ARG A 187 -11.96 -11.00 5.78
C ARG A 187 -10.95 -11.93 5.13
N GLU A 188 -11.29 -13.21 5.05
CA GLU A 188 -10.43 -14.25 4.50
C GLU A 188 -9.99 -13.96 3.06
N GLU A 189 -10.92 -13.53 2.20
CA GLU A 189 -10.65 -13.22 0.80
C GLU A 189 -9.62 -12.09 0.64
N VAL A 190 -9.80 -10.98 1.36
CA VAL A 190 -8.90 -9.82 1.33
C VAL A 190 -7.53 -10.21 1.88
N ARG A 191 -7.51 -10.90 3.02
CA ARG A 191 -6.27 -11.36 3.68
C ARG A 191 -5.44 -12.28 2.79
N ASN A 192 -6.05 -13.34 2.27
CA ASN A 192 -5.36 -14.34 1.45
C ASN A 192 -4.96 -13.77 0.07
N HIS A 193 -5.78 -12.89 -0.50
CA HIS A 193 -5.42 -12.16 -1.71
C HIS A 193 -4.20 -11.28 -1.48
N THR A 194 -4.19 -10.53 -0.36
CA THR A 194 -3.04 -9.69 0.02
C THR A 194 -1.77 -10.51 0.18
N LEU A 195 -1.83 -11.68 0.84
CA LEU A 195 -0.67 -12.58 0.96
C LEU A 195 -0.13 -13.01 -0.40
N THR A 196 -1.03 -13.35 -1.32
CA THR A 196 -0.67 -13.74 -2.69
C THR A 196 -0.04 -12.57 -3.44
N SER A 197 -0.60 -11.36 -3.29
CA SER A 197 -0.09 -10.13 -3.89
C SER A 197 1.26 -9.72 -3.29
N LEU A 198 1.45 -9.85 -1.97
CA LEU A 198 2.74 -9.67 -1.31
C LEU A 198 3.78 -10.65 -1.86
N GLN A 199 3.44 -11.94 -1.97
CA GLN A 199 4.33 -12.93 -2.57
C GLN A 199 4.69 -12.56 -4.01
N ARG A 200 3.73 -12.04 -4.80
CA ARG A 200 3.98 -11.57 -6.16
C ARG A 200 4.89 -10.35 -6.20
N CYS A 201 4.74 -9.39 -5.30
CA CYS A 201 5.64 -8.23 -5.21
C CYS A 201 7.06 -8.64 -4.83
N LEU A 202 7.23 -9.58 -3.89
CA LEU A 202 8.54 -10.10 -3.51
C LEU A 202 9.17 -10.92 -4.63
N LYS A 203 8.38 -11.78 -5.31
CA LYS A 203 8.84 -12.61 -6.43
C LYS A 203 9.10 -11.80 -7.69
N GLY A 204 8.30 -10.78 -7.97
CA GLY A 204 8.39 -9.97 -9.18
C GLY A 204 9.78 -9.39 -9.34
N VAL A 205 10.35 -8.87 -8.24
CA VAL A 205 11.73 -8.36 -8.17
C VAL A 205 12.78 -9.39 -8.59
N ILE A 206 12.49 -10.69 -8.46
CA ILE A 206 13.44 -11.79 -8.65
C ILE A 206 13.34 -12.41 -10.05
N ASP A 207 12.12 -12.56 -10.59
CA ASP A 207 11.85 -13.40 -11.77
C ASP A 207 11.77 -12.62 -13.12
N GLY A 208 12.26 -11.37 -13.19
CA GLY A 208 12.34 -10.63 -14.47
C GLY A 208 12.02 -9.14 -14.42
N VAL A 209 11.67 -8.62 -13.26
CA VAL A 209 11.54 -7.18 -13.00
C VAL A 209 12.87 -6.78 -12.34
N ASN A 210 13.89 -6.34 -13.10
CA ASN A 210 15.25 -6.07 -12.57
C ASN A 210 15.28 -4.82 -11.65
N LEU A 211 14.56 -4.89 -10.54
CA LEU A 211 14.66 -3.97 -9.42
C LEU A 211 15.95 -4.32 -8.70
N ASP A 212 17.02 -3.60 -9.03
CA ASP A 212 18.32 -3.72 -8.37
C ASP A 212 18.20 -3.14 -6.95
N LEU A 213 17.63 -3.93 -6.04
CA LEU A 213 17.45 -3.56 -4.65
C LEU A 213 18.77 -3.74 -3.88
N PRO A 214 19.14 -2.77 -3.02
CA PRO A 214 20.25 -2.95 -2.10
C PRO A 214 20.01 -4.16 -1.19
N GLN A 215 21.07 -4.94 -0.93
CA GLN A 215 21.01 -6.11 -0.02
C GLN A 215 20.41 -5.77 1.36
N ALA A 216 20.66 -4.56 1.86
CA ALA A 216 20.08 -4.08 3.12
C ALA A 216 18.55 -4.00 3.10
N ALA A 217 17.93 -3.72 1.94
CA ALA A 217 16.48 -3.64 1.79
C ALA A 217 15.84 -5.03 1.96
N TRP A 218 16.50 -6.09 1.46
CA TRP A 218 16.04 -7.47 1.65
C TRP A 218 16.11 -7.90 3.12
N LEU A 219 17.20 -7.58 3.82
CA LEU A 219 17.31 -7.85 5.27
C LEU A 219 16.20 -7.14 6.04
N GLN A 220 15.96 -5.85 5.76
CA GLN A 220 14.86 -5.11 6.37
C GLN A 220 13.49 -5.70 6.01
N CYS A 221 13.31 -6.22 4.79
CA CYS A 221 12.08 -6.89 4.41
C CYS A 221 11.85 -8.17 5.21
N PHE A 222 12.88 -9.02 5.40
CA PHE A 222 12.73 -10.20 6.24
C PHE A 222 12.38 -9.83 7.68
N ASP A 223 13.14 -8.90 8.28
CA ASP A 223 12.96 -8.52 9.68
C ASP A 223 11.64 -7.77 9.92
N MET A 224 11.30 -6.78 9.09
CA MET A 224 10.17 -5.88 9.33
C MET A 224 8.85 -6.38 8.72
N VAL A 225 8.91 -7.23 7.69
CA VAL A 225 7.72 -7.67 6.94
C VAL A 225 7.49 -9.17 7.10
N VAL A 226 8.43 -10.01 6.68
CA VAL A 226 8.19 -11.46 6.62
C VAL A 226 8.07 -12.06 8.02
N PHE A 227 9.04 -11.85 8.90
CA PHE A 227 9.02 -12.41 10.26
C PHE A 227 7.92 -11.79 11.12
N THR A 228 7.72 -10.47 11.06
CA THR A 228 6.63 -9.83 11.82
C THR A 228 5.25 -10.29 11.36
N LEU A 229 5.05 -10.51 10.06
CA LEU A 229 3.79 -11.04 9.54
C LEU A 229 3.53 -12.45 10.06
N LEU A 230 4.56 -13.30 10.08
CA LEU A 230 4.44 -14.66 10.57
C LEU A 230 4.11 -14.69 12.07
N ASP A 231 4.79 -13.86 12.88
CA ASP A 231 4.53 -13.76 14.32
C ASP A 231 3.12 -13.21 14.60
N ASP A 232 2.69 -12.14 13.91
CA ASP A 232 1.36 -11.55 14.08
C ASP A 232 0.23 -12.52 13.70
N LEU A 233 0.35 -13.23 12.57
CA LEU A 233 -0.64 -14.23 12.15
C LEU A 233 -0.72 -15.40 13.14
N LEU A 234 0.43 -15.82 13.67
CA LEU A 234 0.49 -16.86 14.68
C LEU A 234 -0.17 -16.42 15.98
N GLU A 235 0.06 -15.18 16.42
CA GLU A 235 -0.60 -14.59 17.58
C GLU A 235 -2.13 -14.55 17.40
N ILE A 236 -2.61 -14.08 16.26
CA ILE A 236 -4.05 -14.08 15.91
C ILE A 236 -4.64 -15.49 15.97
N SER A 237 -3.89 -16.50 15.51
CA SER A 237 -4.34 -17.90 15.50
C SER A 237 -4.43 -18.55 16.89
N GLN A 238 -3.68 -18.02 17.86
CA GLN A 238 -3.63 -18.52 19.23
C GLN A 238 -4.59 -17.78 20.16
N ASN A 239 -4.90 -16.52 19.85
CA ASN A 239 -5.78 -15.66 20.66
C ASN A 239 -7.26 -16.07 20.57
N HIS A 240 -8.04 -15.71 21.60
CA HIS A 240 -9.48 -16.01 21.67
C HIS A 240 -10.33 -15.36 20.56
N PHE A 241 -9.76 -14.41 19.79
CA PHE A 241 -10.40 -13.75 18.64
C PHE A 241 -10.44 -14.59 17.35
N THR A 242 -9.96 -15.85 17.38
CA THR A 242 -10.04 -16.79 16.23
C THR A 242 -11.45 -17.02 15.67
N LYS A 243 -12.51 -16.67 16.41
CA LYS A 243 -13.89 -16.78 15.93
C LYS A 243 -14.18 -15.84 14.76
N ASP A 244 -13.51 -14.69 14.73
CA ASP A 244 -13.76 -13.68 13.70
C ASP A 244 -12.85 -13.89 12.47
N TYR A 245 -11.77 -14.66 12.61
CA TYR A 245 -10.83 -15.00 11.54
C TYR A 245 -11.17 -16.38 10.95
N ARG A 246 -12.02 -16.37 9.92
CA ARG A 246 -12.33 -17.58 9.15
C ARG A 246 -11.07 -18.12 8.46
N ASN A 247 -10.92 -19.45 8.48
CA ASN A 247 -9.85 -20.19 7.81
C ASN A 247 -8.41 -19.70 8.08
N ILE A 248 -8.12 -19.29 9.32
CA ILE A 248 -6.77 -18.83 9.71
C ILE A 248 -5.69 -19.89 9.45
N GLU A 249 -6.02 -21.18 9.57
CA GLU A 249 -5.09 -22.28 9.23
C GLU A 249 -4.64 -22.21 7.76
N GLY A 250 -5.56 -21.99 6.82
CA GLY A 250 -5.22 -21.79 5.41
C GLY A 250 -4.32 -20.57 5.19
N THR A 251 -4.58 -19.47 5.91
CA THR A 251 -3.74 -18.28 5.88
C THR A 251 -2.32 -18.57 6.38
N LEU A 252 -2.16 -19.32 7.48
CA LEU A 252 -0.84 -19.71 8.01
C LEU A 252 -0.05 -20.58 7.02
N VAL A 253 -0.74 -21.50 6.34
CA VAL A 253 -0.13 -22.31 5.25
C VAL A 253 0.38 -21.43 4.12
N LEU A 254 -0.39 -20.41 3.70
CA LEU A 254 0.03 -19.46 2.67
C LEU A 254 1.24 -18.64 3.13
N ALA A 255 1.25 -18.16 4.38
CA ALA A 255 2.35 -17.39 4.93
C ALA A 255 3.64 -18.23 5.01
N MET A 256 3.55 -19.50 5.40
CA MET A 256 4.71 -20.40 5.40
C MET A 256 5.24 -20.67 3.98
N LYS A 257 4.34 -20.86 3.01
CA LYS A 257 4.73 -21.00 1.60
C LYS A 257 5.41 -19.73 1.07
N LEU A 258 4.96 -18.54 1.49
CA LEU A 258 5.60 -17.28 1.16
C LEU A 258 7.03 -17.25 1.69
N LEU A 259 7.23 -17.56 2.99
CA LEU A 259 8.57 -17.61 3.60
C LEU A 259 9.49 -18.55 2.81
N SER A 260 9.09 -19.81 2.64
CA SER A 260 9.91 -20.82 1.97
C SER A 260 10.25 -20.41 0.54
N LYS A 261 9.26 -19.92 -0.23
CA LYS A 261 9.49 -19.53 -1.63
C LYS A 261 10.43 -18.33 -1.75
N VAL A 262 10.14 -17.24 -1.05
CA VAL A 262 10.95 -16.01 -1.12
C VAL A 262 12.37 -16.29 -0.66
N PHE A 263 12.51 -17.04 0.44
CA PHE A 263 13.82 -17.38 0.97
C PHE A 263 14.63 -18.29 0.03
N LEU A 264 14.02 -19.34 -0.54
CA LEU A 264 14.71 -20.22 -1.51
C LEU A 264 15.10 -19.50 -2.79
N GLN A 265 14.24 -18.61 -3.28
CA GLN A 265 14.52 -17.83 -4.48
C GLN A 265 15.69 -16.86 -4.29
N LEU A 266 15.82 -16.28 -3.10
CA LEU A 266 16.91 -15.36 -2.76
C LEU A 266 18.13 -16.05 -2.16
N LEU A 267 18.13 -17.38 -2.02
CA LEU A 267 19.14 -18.11 -1.27
C LEU A 267 20.56 -17.81 -1.77
N HIS A 268 20.73 -17.76 -3.10
CA HIS A 268 22.02 -17.45 -3.71
C HIS A 268 22.56 -16.10 -3.23
N ASP A 269 21.75 -15.04 -3.32
CA ASP A 269 22.18 -13.68 -2.99
C ASP A 269 22.28 -13.45 -1.48
N LEU A 270 21.36 -14.05 -0.71
CA LEU A 270 21.38 -13.98 0.75
C LEU A 270 22.57 -14.74 1.35
N SER A 271 23.03 -15.82 0.71
CA SER A 271 24.17 -16.61 1.20
C SER A 271 25.49 -15.84 1.21
N GLN A 272 25.59 -14.78 0.40
CA GLN A 272 26.76 -13.91 0.33
C GLN A 272 26.79 -12.86 1.46
N LEU A 273 25.71 -12.75 2.24
CA LEU A 273 25.63 -11.79 3.34
C LEU A 273 26.42 -12.27 4.55
N THR A 274 27.12 -11.34 5.21
CA THR A 274 27.81 -11.61 6.48
C THR A 274 26.84 -12.01 7.61
N THR A 275 25.58 -11.61 7.51
CA THR A 275 24.51 -11.92 8.47
C THR A 275 23.66 -13.13 8.08
N PHE A 276 24.04 -13.88 7.02
CA PHE A 276 23.25 -15.01 6.52
C PHE A 276 22.88 -16.03 7.60
N CYS A 277 23.83 -16.41 8.47
CA CYS A 277 23.56 -17.37 9.55
C CYS A 277 22.44 -16.92 10.50
N LYS A 278 22.35 -15.61 10.80
CA LYS A 278 21.28 -15.05 11.63
C LYS A 278 19.94 -15.13 10.89
N LEU A 279 19.92 -14.79 9.61
CA LEU A 279 18.72 -14.86 8.77
C LEU A 279 18.22 -16.31 8.66
N TRP A 280 19.12 -17.24 8.34
CA TRP A 280 18.87 -18.67 8.25
C TRP A 280 18.28 -19.25 9.53
N LEU A 281 18.87 -18.91 10.68
CA LEU A 281 18.34 -19.30 12.00
C LEU A 281 16.93 -18.72 12.21
N GLY A 282 16.68 -17.47 11.80
CA GLY A 282 15.37 -16.84 11.85
C GLY A 282 14.32 -17.62 11.07
N VAL A 283 14.63 -18.02 9.83
CA VAL A 283 13.75 -18.84 8.98
C VAL A 283 13.38 -20.14 9.67
N PHE A 284 14.37 -20.88 10.19
CA PHE A 284 14.11 -22.13 10.90
C PHE A 284 13.32 -21.94 12.19
N THR A 285 13.63 -20.88 12.95
CA THR A 285 12.89 -20.56 14.18
C THR A 285 11.42 -20.30 13.87
N SER A 286 11.12 -19.55 12.79
CA SER A 286 9.75 -19.32 12.33
C SER A 286 9.06 -20.61 11.88
N MET A 287 9.75 -21.47 11.12
CA MET A 287 9.23 -22.77 10.70
C MET A 287 8.89 -23.67 11.90
N GLU A 288 9.80 -23.74 12.88
CA GLU A 288 9.61 -24.54 14.10
C GLU A 288 8.41 -24.04 14.92
N LYS A 289 8.26 -22.72 15.08
CA LYS A 289 7.09 -22.11 15.76
C LYS A 289 5.78 -22.54 15.09
N TYR A 290 5.73 -22.53 13.75
CA TYR A 290 4.54 -22.91 12.98
C TYR A 290 4.25 -24.41 13.06
N MET A 291 5.27 -25.27 13.00
CA MET A 291 5.14 -26.72 13.16
C MET A 291 4.54 -27.09 14.53
N LYS A 292 4.90 -26.35 15.57
CA LYS A 292 4.43 -26.55 16.95
C LYS A 292 3.11 -25.83 17.26
N ALA A 293 2.60 -25.00 16.34
CA ALA A 293 1.42 -24.18 16.55
C ALA A 293 0.17 -25.04 16.83
N LYS A 294 -0.65 -24.58 17.77
CA LYS A 294 -1.96 -25.17 18.07
C LYS A 294 -3.05 -24.20 17.65
N ILE A 295 -3.84 -24.57 16.65
CA ILE A 295 -4.98 -23.79 16.17
C ILE A 295 -6.22 -24.31 16.89
N LYS A 296 -6.89 -23.45 17.67
CA LYS A 296 -8.05 -23.84 18.49
C LYS A 296 -7.77 -25.06 19.38
N GLY A 297 -6.55 -25.15 19.93
CA GLY A 297 -6.12 -26.22 20.84
C GLY A 297 -5.65 -27.51 20.17
N LYS A 298 -5.77 -27.66 18.86
CA LYS A 298 -5.29 -28.83 18.10
C LYS A 298 -4.05 -28.48 17.29
N ARG A 299 -3.09 -29.42 17.19
CA ARG A 299 -1.96 -29.29 16.26
C ARG A 299 -2.49 -29.37 14.82
N SER A 300 -1.94 -28.57 13.93
CA SER A 300 -2.25 -28.61 12.50
C SER A 300 -1.30 -29.57 11.80
N GLU A 301 -1.83 -30.66 11.24
CA GLU A 301 -1.07 -31.60 10.40
C GLU A 301 -0.55 -30.90 9.14
N LYS A 302 -1.37 -30.02 8.54
CA LYS A 302 -0.99 -29.23 7.35
C LYS A 302 0.25 -28.36 7.58
N LEU A 303 0.42 -27.81 8.78
CA LEU A 303 1.60 -27.02 9.11
C LEU A 303 2.83 -27.89 9.41
N GLN A 304 2.63 -29.12 9.89
CA GLN A 304 3.72 -30.07 10.10
C GLN A 304 4.30 -30.56 8.77
N ASP A 305 3.43 -30.86 7.80
CA ASP A 305 3.83 -31.36 6.48
C ASP A 305 4.54 -30.31 5.60
N LEU A 306 4.52 -29.03 5.99
CA LEU A 306 5.13 -27.92 5.23
C LEU A 306 6.58 -27.64 5.60
N VAL A 307 7.05 -28.15 6.74
CA VAL A 307 8.44 -28.02 7.18
C VAL A 307 9.16 -29.32 6.79
N PRO A 308 10.10 -29.29 5.82
CA PRO A 308 10.79 -30.48 5.33
C PRO A 308 11.57 -31.25 6.40
#